data_AF-A0A3M1EE48-F1
#
_entry.id   AF-A0A3M1EE48-F1
#
_cell.length_a   1.000
_cell.length_b   1.000
_cell.length_c   1.000
_cell.angle_alpha   90.00
_cell.angle_beta   90.00
_cell.angle_gamma   90.00
#
_symmetry.space_group_name_H-M   'P 1'
#
loop_
_entity.id
_entity.type
_entity.pdbx_description
1 polymer ?
#
loop_
_entity_poly.entity_id
_entity_poly.type
_entity_poly.pdbx_seq_one_letter_code
_entity_poly.pdbx_strand_id
1 'polypeptide(L)' 'RTDFPGCSYPQLIEAIRTQILSLPDDYKLYPGHGPFTTVGRERRSNPFLQSW' A
#
# COMPACT_ATOMS: atom_id res chain seq x y z
N ARG A 1 2.71 0.24 -9.23
CA ARG A 1 3.68 0.15 -10.34
C ARG A 1 4.73 1.23 -10.17
N THR A 2 5.98 0.98 -10.54
CA THR A 2 7.10 1.92 -10.34
C THR A 2 8.09 1.93 -11.51
N ASP A 3 7.71 1.33 -12.63
CA ASP A 3 8.55 0.99 -13.78
C ASP A 3 8.43 1.98 -14.96
N PHE A 4 7.73 3.10 -14.76
CA PHE A 4 7.60 4.17 -15.76
C PHE A 4 8.51 5.37 -15.44
N PRO A 5 8.84 6.22 -16.44
CA PRO A 5 9.56 7.47 -16.20
C PRO A 5 8.89 8.33 -15.12
N GLY A 6 9.69 8.84 -14.18
CA GLY A 6 9.22 9.68 -13.07
C GLY A 6 8.67 8.93 -11.84
N CYS A 7 8.61 7.59 -11.87
CA CYS A 7 8.25 6.81 -10.70
C CYS A 7 9.40 6.71 -9.69
N SER A 8 9.07 6.64 -8.39
CA SER A 8 10.04 6.42 -7.30
C SER A 8 9.49 5.39 -6.32
N TYR A 9 10.12 4.21 -6.28
CA TYR A 9 9.74 3.15 -5.35
C TYR A 9 9.87 3.56 -3.87
N PRO A 10 10.98 4.19 -3.43
CA PRO A 10 11.09 4.67 -2.05
C PRO A 10 9.98 5.66 -1.67
N GLN A 11 9.66 6.61 -2.55
CA GLN A 11 8.59 7.58 -2.29
C GLN A 11 7.22 6.90 -2.21
N LEU A 12 6.94 5.92 -3.08
CA LEU A 12 5.69 5.18 -3.05
C LEU A 12 5.53 4.41 -1.73
N ILE A 13 6.56 3.70 -1.28
CA ILE A 13 6.52 2.94 -0.03
C ILE A 13 6.35 3.88 1.17
N GLU A 14 7.05 5.01 1.18
CA GLU A 14 6.93 6.00 2.26
C GLU A 14 5.52 6.60 2.33
N ALA A 15 4.93 6.94 1.17
CA ALA A 15 3.55 7.42 1.12
C ALA A 15 2.56 6.35 1.61
N ILE A 16 2.73 5.08 1.23
CA ILE A 16 1.88 3.99 1.73
C ILE A 16 1.99 3.87 3.25
N ARG A 17 3.21 3.91 3.81
CA ARG A 17 3.44 3.80 5.26
C ARG A 17 2.83 4.96 6.04
N THR A 18 3.00 6.19 5.58
CA THR A 18 2.57 7.38 6.32
C THR A 18 1.11 7.76 6.10
N GLN A 19 0.53 7.45 4.93
CA GLN A 19 -0.82 7.87 4.58
C GLN A 19 -1.86 6.73 4.67
N ILE A 20 -1.48 5.51 4.30
CA ILE A 20 -2.42 4.37 4.23
C ILE A 20 -2.30 3.49 5.47
N LEU A 21 -1.08 3.09 5.85
CA LEU A 21 -0.88 2.21 7.01
C LEU A 21 -1.08 2.90 8.36
N SER A 22 -1.19 4.23 8.38
CA SER A 22 -1.58 5.04 9.54
C SER A 22 -3.08 4.97 9.86
N LEU A 23 -3.90 4.44 8.96
CA LEU A 23 -5.34 4.28 9.15
C LEU A 23 -5.69 3.02 9.97
N PRO A 24 -6.92 2.96 10.55
CA PRO A 24 -7.41 1.78 11.26
C PRO A 24 -7.44 0.49 10.41
N ASP A 25 -7.27 -0.67 11.06
CA ASP A 25 -7.19 -1.98 10.38
C ASP A 25 -8.42 -2.36 9.56
N ASP A 26 -9.60 -1.93 10.00
CA ASP A 26 -10.89 -2.19 9.36
C ASP A 26 -11.22 -1.20 8.24
N TYR A 27 -10.37 -0.19 8.03
CA TYR A 27 -10.51 0.77 6.95
C TYR A 27 -10.46 0.06 5.59
N LYS A 28 -11.51 0.23 4.79
CA LYS A 28 -11.64 -0.39 3.47
C LYS A 28 -10.85 0.38 2.43
N LEU A 29 -10.00 -0.32 1.69
CA LEU A 29 -9.24 0.20 0.57
C LEU A 29 -9.87 -0.29 -0.74
N TYR A 30 -10.25 0.64 -1.62
CA TYR A 30 -10.81 0.36 -2.93
C TYR A 30 -9.77 0.70 -4.01
N PRO A 31 -9.03 -0.29 -4.52
CA PRO A 31 -8.00 -0.05 -5.53
C PRO A 31 -8.63 0.22 -6.90
N GLY A 32 -7.87 0.84 -7.80
CA GLY A 32 -8.30 1.03 -9.20
C GLY A 32 -8.47 -0.27 -9.98
N HIS A 33 -7.91 -1.38 -9.51
CA HIS A 33 -8.04 -2.71 -10.11
C HIS A 33 -8.20 -3.80 -9.04
N GLY A 34 -9.06 -4.78 -9.32
CA GLY A 34 -9.31 -5.91 -8.43
C GLY A 34 -10.34 -5.61 -7.32
N PRO A 35 -10.57 -6.57 -6.40
CA PRO A 35 -11.50 -6.41 -5.30
C PRO A 35 -10.95 -5.46 -4.23
N PHE A 36 -11.85 -4.98 -3.36
CA PHE A 36 -11.44 -4.21 -2.17
C PHE A 36 -10.64 -5.08 -1.19
N THR A 37 -9.89 -4.40 -0.33
CA THR A 37 -9.11 -4.98 0.78
C THR A 37 -9.27 -4.09 2.03
N THR A 38 -8.54 -4.39 3.11
CA THR A 38 -8.45 -3.51 4.28
C THR A 38 -7.01 -3.20 4.62
N VAL A 39 -6.79 -2.09 5.34
CA VAL A 39 -5.45 -1.69 5.80
C VAL A 39 -4.80 -2.81 6.61
N GLY A 40 -5.53 -3.45 7.53
CA GLY A 40 -5.00 -4.55 8.33
C GLY A 40 -4.58 -5.76 7.48
N ARG A 41 -5.34 -6.09 6.42
CA ARG A 41 -4.98 -7.16 5.48
C ARG A 41 -3.70 -6.81 4.73
N GLU A 42 -3.62 -5.62 4.13
CA GLU A 42 -2.43 -5.19 3.40
C GLU A 42 -1.19 -5.15 4.30
N ARG A 43 -1.31 -4.65 5.55
CA ARG A 43 -0.20 -4.62 6.50
C ARG A 43 0.36 -5.99 6.82
N ARG A 44 -0.49 -7.03 6.88
CA ARG A 44 -0.08 -8.40 7.25
C ARG A 44 0.36 -9.26 6.08
N SER A 45 -0.18 -9.05 4.88
CA SER A 45 0.00 -9.99 3.76
C SER A 45 0.58 -9.38 2.49
N ASN A 46 0.68 -8.06 2.36
CA ASN A 46 1.18 -7.47 1.13
C ASN A 46 2.70 -7.68 1.03
N PRO A 47 3.21 -8.45 0.04
CA PRO A 47 4.61 -8.82 -0.04
C PRO A 47 5.55 -7.63 -0.26
N PHE A 48 5.06 -6.53 -0.84
CA PHE A 48 5.83 -5.31 -1.05
C PHE A 48 5.98 -4.47 0.23
N LEU A 49 5.16 -4.77 1.25
CA LEU A 49 5.18 -4.11 2.56
C LEU A 49 5.89 -4.96 3.62
N GLN A 50 6.17 -6.24 3.34
CA GLN A 50 6.86 -7.15 4.28
C GLN A 50 8.39 -7.09 4.21
N SER A 51 8.97 -6.39 3.23
CA SER A 51 10.42 -6.35 3.03
C SER A 51 11.07 -5.08 3.62
N TRP A 52 12.06 -5.33 4.49
CA TRP A 52 12.98 -4.47 5.26
C TRP A 52 12.40 -3.75 6.48
#